data_AF-A0AAW9SQT8-F1
#
_entry.id   AF-A0AAW9SQT8-F1
#
_cell.length_a   1.000
_cell.length_b   1.000
_cell.length_c   1.000
_cell.angle_alpha   90.00
_cell.angle_beta   90.00
_cell.angle_gamma   90.00
#
_symmetry.space_group_name_H-M   'P 1'
#
loop_
_entity.id
_entity.type
_entity.pdbx_description
1 polymer ?
#
loop_
_entity_poly.entity_id
_entity_poly.type
_entity_poly.pdbx_seq_one_letter_code
_entity_poly.pdbx_strand_id
1 'polypeptide(L)' 'MRWIVLCLVMLAGAAQAEGVTAPELPVDPASFEFRMQNLMNGPALSQGCCKTCRKGKACGNSCISTSKSCRVGPGCACNG' A
#
# COMPACT_ATOMS: atom_id res chain seq x y z
N MET A 1 -7.04 -19.35 56.63
CA MET A 1 -7.88 -19.81 55.49
C MET A 1 -8.08 -18.71 54.45
N ARG A 2 -8.38 -17.47 54.86
CA ARG A 2 -8.52 -16.30 53.94
C ARG A 2 -7.23 -15.95 53.15
N TRP A 3 -6.05 -16.17 53.73
CA TRP A 3 -4.76 -15.86 53.06
C TRP A 3 -4.34 -16.86 51.97
N ILE A 4 -4.79 -18.12 52.04
CA ILE A 4 -4.46 -19.14 51.03
C ILE A 4 -5.13 -18.79 49.68
N VAL A 5 -6.36 -18.28 49.73
CA VAL A 5 -7.10 -17.84 48.54
C VAL A 5 -6.43 -16.64 47.87
N LEU A 6 -5.83 -15.73 48.65
CA LEU A 6 -5.11 -14.57 48.13
C LEU A 6 -3.81 -14.96 47.39
N CYS A 7 -3.08 -15.97 47.86
CA CYS A 7 -1.91 -16.48 47.13
C CYS A 7 -2.28 -17.19 45.82
N LEU A 8 -3.40 -17.92 45.78
CA LEU A 8 -3.80 -18.69 44.60
C LEU A 8 -4.20 -17.79 43.41
N VAL A 9 -4.74 -16.59 43.66
CA VAL A 9 -5.12 -15.65 42.58
C VAL A 9 -3.90 -15.01 41.91
N MET A 10 -2.77 -14.89 42.60
CA MET A 10 -1.57 -14.23 42.08
C MET A 10 -0.72 -15.10 41.14
N LEU A 11 -0.99 -16.42 41.02
CA LEU A 11 -0.18 -17.33 40.20
C LEU A 11 -0.67 -17.50 38.75
N ALA A 12 -1.81 -16.93 38.36
CA ALA A 12 -2.48 -17.27 37.08
C ALA A 12 -2.30 -16.23 35.94
N GLY A 13 -1.44 -15.22 36.07
CA GLY A 13 -1.43 -14.09 35.14
C GLY A 13 -0.07 -13.70 34.58
N ALA A 14 0.45 -14.42 33.57
CA ALA A 14 1.40 -13.88 32.60
C ALA A 14 1.42 -14.74 31.33
N ALA A 15 0.44 -14.55 30.45
CA ALA A 15 0.54 -14.98 29.05
C ALA A 15 1.16 -13.83 28.26
N GLN A 16 2.46 -13.91 27.96
CA GLN A 16 3.15 -12.96 27.08
C GLN A 16 3.12 -13.51 25.65
N ALA A 17 2.31 -12.91 24.79
CA ALA A 17 2.29 -13.21 23.36
C ALA A 17 3.50 -12.57 22.66
N GLU A 18 4.06 -13.30 21.70
CA GLU A 18 5.30 -12.99 20.97
C GLU A 18 5.14 -11.81 20.01
N GLY A 19 6.06 -10.85 20.08
CA GLY A 19 6.20 -9.80 19.08
C GLY A 19 7.28 -10.17 18.06
N VAL A 20 6.88 -10.65 16.89
CA VAL A 20 7.79 -10.79 15.74
C VAL A 20 8.17 -9.38 15.28
N THR A 21 9.38 -8.93 15.63
CA THR A 21 9.90 -7.64 15.17
C THR A 21 10.47 -7.83 13.77
N ALA A 22 9.78 -7.29 12.77
CA ALA A 22 10.36 -7.13 11.43
C ALA A 22 11.52 -6.11 11.51
N PRO A 23 12.61 -6.29 10.74
CA PRO A 23 13.69 -5.31 10.71
C PRO A 23 13.16 -3.97 10.21
N GLU A 24 13.24 -2.96 11.08
CA GLU A 24 12.92 -1.58 10.77
C GLU A 24 14.00 -1.04 9.81
N LEU A 25 13.68 -1.00 8.51
CA LEU A 25 14.47 -0.17 7.60
C LEU A 25 14.40 1.27 8.13
N PRO A 26 15.54 1.97 8.29
CA PRO A 26 15.55 3.34 8.80
C PRO A 26 14.67 4.22 7.89
N VAL A 27 13.50 4.59 8.39
CA VAL A 27 12.61 5.53 7.71
C VAL A 27 13.02 6.93 8.15
N ASP A 28 13.96 7.53 7.44
CA ASP A 28 14.34 8.91 7.69
C ASP A 28 13.16 9.84 7.31
N PRO A 29 12.58 10.58 8.27
CA PRO A 29 11.34 11.35 8.04
C PRO A 29 11.52 12.46 7.00
N ALA A 30 12.76 12.91 6.78
CA ALA A 30 13.10 13.89 5.76
C ALA A 30 12.96 13.35 4.32
N SER A 31 13.28 12.08 4.04
CA SER A 31 13.06 11.52 2.70
C SER A 31 11.60 11.28 2.40
N PHE A 32 10.77 11.00 3.40
CA PHE A 32 9.33 10.81 3.17
C PHE A 32 8.67 12.09 2.68
N GLU A 33 8.91 13.21 3.39
CA GLU A 33 8.41 14.53 2.96
C GLU A 33 8.93 14.92 1.58
N PHE A 34 10.23 14.74 1.34
CA PHE A 34 10.84 15.05 0.04
C PHE A 34 10.25 14.21 -1.09
N ARG A 35 9.99 12.91 -0.86
CA ARG A 35 9.33 12.04 -1.86
C ARG A 35 7.89 12.48 -2.11
N MET A 36 7.14 12.84 -1.07
CA MET A 36 5.75 13.24 -1.21
C MET A 36 5.62 14.59 -1.93
N GLN A 37 6.50 15.55 -1.63
CA GLN A 37 6.60 16.83 -2.33
C GLN A 37 7.03 16.65 -3.79
N ASN A 38 7.95 15.73 -4.10
CA ASN A 38 8.28 15.39 -5.49
C ASN A 38 7.18 14.62 -6.21
N LEU A 39 6.31 13.85 -5.53
CA LEU A 39 5.15 13.24 -6.18
C LEU A 39 4.06 14.28 -6.49
N MET A 40 3.91 15.27 -5.60
CA MET A 40 2.95 16.37 -5.78
C MET A 40 3.42 17.38 -6.84
N ASN A 41 4.72 17.68 -6.88
CA ASN A 41 5.31 18.69 -7.77
C ASN A 41 6.01 18.10 -9.00
N GLY A 42 6.27 16.79 -9.00
CA GLY A 42 6.86 16.09 -10.14
C GLY A 42 5.84 15.86 -11.25
N PRO A 43 6.30 15.43 -12.43
CA PRO A 43 5.39 15.06 -13.51
C PRO A 43 4.45 13.99 -12.95
N ALA A 44 3.14 14.24 -12.97
CA ALA A 44 2.12 13.26 -12.58
C ALA A 44 2.57 11.93 -13.14
N LEU A 45 3.00 11.01 -12.25
CA LEU A 45 3.76 9.83 -12.66
C LEU A 45 2.91 9.11 -13.68
N SER A 46 3.22 9.34 -14.95
CA SER A 46 2.87 8.44 -16.02
C SER A 46 3.71 7.24 -15.69
N GLN A 47 3.21 6.41 -14.75
CA GLN A 47 3.74 5.09 -14.48
C GLN A 47 3.95 4.51 -15.87
N GLY A 48 5.22 4.26 -16.22
CA GLY A 48 5.62 3.98 -17.59
C GLY A 48 4.62 2.99 -18.19
N CYS A 49 4.12 3.30 -19.39
CA CYS A 49 3.00 2.58 -19.97
C CYS A 49 3.26 1.07 -19.90
N CYS A 50 2.50 0.37 -19.07
CA CYS A 50 2.65 -1.09 -18.92
C CYS A 50 2.16 -1.80 -20.20
N LYS A 51 1.35 -1.11 -21.01
CA LYS A 51 0.75 -1.61 -22.23
C LYS A 51 0.45 -0.46 -23.19
N THR A 52 0.85 -0.60 -24.46
CA THR A 52 0.53 0.37 -25.51
C THR A 52 -0.52 -0.20 -26.46
N CYS A 53 -1.60 0.54 -26.67
CA CYS A 53 -2.74 0.18 -27.50
C CYS A 53 -2.58 0.77 -28.91
N ARG A 54 -2.24 -0.07 -29.89
CA ARG A 54 -2.10 0.33 -31.31
C ARG A 54 -3.35 0.10 -32.15
N LYS A 55 -4.16 -0.92 -31.83
CA LYS A 55 -5.37 -1.31 -32.58
C LYS A 55 -6.67 -0.75 -31.98
N GLY A 56 -6.56 -0.04 -30.86
CA GLY A 56 -7.67 0.45 -30.06
C GLY A 56 -7.19 1.49 -29.07
N LYS A 57 -8.03 1.87 -28.12
CA LYS A 57 -7.70 2.90 -27.12
C LYS A 57 -7.47 2.34 -25.73
N ALA A 58 -6.66 3.05 -24.96
CA ALA A 58 -6.43 2.75 -23.55
C ALA A 58 -7.68 3.00 -22.69
N CYS A 59 -7.91 2.11 -21.72
CA CYS A 59 -8.93 2.24 -20.69
C CYS A 59 -8.47 1.48 -19.44
N GLY A 60 -8.10 2.20 -18.37
CA GLY A 60 -7.47 1.61 -17.19
C GLY A 60 -6.19 0.86 -17.55
N ASN A 61 -6.18 -0.45 -17.36
CA ASN A 61 -5.03 -1.34 -17.64
C ASN A 61 -5.18 -2.17 -18.93
N SER A 62 -6.21 -1.89 -19.73
CA SER A 62 -6.59 -2.68 -20.91
C SER A 62 -6.73 -1.82 -22.17
N CYS A 63 -6.62 -2.48 -23.33
CA CYS A 63 -6.94 -1.88 -24.63
C CYS A 63 -8.35 -2.29 -25.03
N ILE A 64 -9.20 -1.31 -25.33
CA ILE A 64 -10.57 -1.53 -25.78
C ILE A 64 -10.74 -0.99 -27.21
N SER A 65 -11.78 -1.44 -27.91
CA SER A 65 -12.12 -0.88 -29.23
C SER A 65 -12.37 0.63 -29.15
N THR A 66 -11.99 1.36 -30.20
CA THR A 66 -12.17 2.82 -30.29
C THR A 66 -13.65 3.24 -30.22
N SER A 67 -14.60 2.36 -30.56
CA SER A 67 -16.04 2.65 -30.44
C SER A 67 -16.63 2.47 -29.03
N LYS A 68 -15.94 1.80 -28.10
CA LYS A 68 -16.46 1.48 -26.76
C LYS A 68 -16.23 2.63 -25.76
N SER A 69 -17.20 3.01 -24.94
CA SER A 69 -16.96 4.03 -23.90
C SER A 69 -16.19 3.46 -22.71
N CYS A 70 -15.17 4.19 -22.23
CA CYS A 70 -14.44 3.82 -21.02
C CYS A 70 -15.14 4.40 -19.79
N ARG A 71 -15.36 3.58 -18.76
CA ARG A 71 -15.91 3.99 -17.45
C ARG A 71 -14.94 3.73 -16.30
N VAL A 72 -13.72 3.34 -16.64
CA VAL A 72 -12.64 3.06 -15.69
C VAL A 72 -11.80 4.31 -15.56
N GLY A 73 -11.27 4.56 -14.37
CA GLY A 73 -10.28 5.62 -14.15
C GLY A 73 -8.98 5.38 -14.93
N PRO A 74 -8.04 6.34 -14.85
CA PRO A 74 -6.71 6.19 -15.42
C PRO A 74 -6.04 4.91 -14.92
N GLY A 75 -5.30 4.25 -15.79
CA GLY A 75 -4.44 3.12 -15.43
C GLY A 75 -3.19 3.14 -16.29
N CYS A 76 -2.46 2.02 -16.32
CA CYS A 76 -1.15 1.97 -16.96
C CYS A 76 -1.19 1.72 -18.48
N ALA A 77 -2.37 1.52 -19.09
CA ALA A 77 -2.49 1.40 -20.54
C ALA A 77 -2.43 2.78 -21.21
N CYS A 78 -1.75 2.86 -22.35
CA CYS A 78 -1.55 4.10 -23.10
C CYS A 78 -1.92 3.94 -24.57
N ASN A 79 -2.31 5.03 -25.21
CA ASN A 79 -2.44 5.08 -26.67
C ASN A 79 -1.06 5.23 -27.30
N GLY A 80 -0.82 4.61 -28.46
CA GLY A 80 0.43 4.80 -29.22
C GLY A 80 0.35 4.22 -30.61
#